data_AF-A0A9D8B4E9-F1
#
_entry.id   AF-A0A9D8B4E9-F1
#
_cell.length_a   1.000
_cell.length_b   1.000
_cell.length_c   1.000
_cell.angle_alpha   90.00
_cell.angle_beta   90.00
_cell.angle_gamma   90.00
#
_symmetry.space_group_name_H-M   'P 1'
#
loop_
_entity.id
_entity.type
_entity.pdbx_description
1 polymer ?
#
loop_
_entity_poly.entity_id
_entity_poly.type
_entity_poly.pdbx_seq_one_letter_code
_entity_poly.pdbx_strand_id
1 'polypeptide(L)' 'MSAILQLEQAVSQLPPKDLARFRKWFEEFDAKIWDRQFEKDAKSGKLDKLANRAIADFRAGKFKQL' A
#
# COMPACT_ATOMS: atom_id res chain seq x y z
N MET A 1 -22.45 -16.23 10.06
CA MET A 1 -22.02 -14.82 9.91
C MET A 1 -20.52 -14.83 9.64
N SER A 2 -20.04 -14.10 8.63
CA SER A 2 -18.60 -14.04 8.34
C SER A 2 -17.92 -12.97 9.20
N ALA A 3 -16.64 -13.16 9.52
CA ALA A 3 -15.86 -12.18 10.29
C ALA A 3 -15.79 -10.80 9.61
N ILE A 4 -15.79 -10.77 8.27
CA ILE A 4 -15.78 -9.53 7.48
C ILE A 4 -17.07 -8.74 7.68
N LEU A 5 -18.23 -9.39 7.60
CA LEU A 5 -19.52 -8.73 7.79
C LEU A 5 -19.64 -8.10 9.18
N GLN A 6 -19.10 -8.76 10.21
CA GLN A 6 -19.08 -8.24 11.58
C GLN A 6 -18.17 -6.99 11.70
N LEU A 7 -17.01 -6.99 11.03
CA LEU A 7 -16.12 -5.84 11.00
C LEU A 7 -16.73 -4.65 10.25
N GLU A 8 -17.34 -4.89 9.09
CA GLU A 8 -18.04 -3.86 8.31
C GLU A 8 -19.15 -3.20 9.14
N GLN A 9 -19.96 -4.02 9.81
CA GLN A 9 -21.00 -3.52 10.69
C GLN A 9 -20.41 -2.72 11.86
N ALA A 10 -19.37 -3.21 12.54
CA ALA A 10 -18.72 -2.51 13.63
C ALA A 10 -18.15 -1.14 13.20
N VAL A 11 -17.45 -1.10 12.06
CA VAL A 11 -16.88 0.14 11.51
C VAL A 11 -17.99 1.13 11.11
N SER A 12 -19.10 0.64 10.56
CA SER A 12 -20.24 1.50 10.16
C SER A 12 -20.91 2.22 11.34
N GLN A 13 -20.81 1.66 12.54
CA GLN A 13 -21.41 2.21 13.76
C GLN A 13 -20.45 3.12 14.55
N LEU A 14 -19.22 3.32 14.07
CA LEU A 14 -18.25 4.18 14.75
C LEU A 14 -18.68 5.66 14.72
N PRO A 15 -18.59 6.38 15.85
CA PRO A 15 -18.73 7.83 15.85
C PRO A 15 -17.69 8.49 14.93
N PRO A 16 -17.96 9.68 14.35
CA PRO A 16 -17.06 10.31 13.38
C PRO A 16 -15.60 10.46 13.85
N LYS A 17 -15.39 10.75 15.14
CA LYS A 17 -14.06 10.88 15.73
C LYS A 17 -13.29 9.55 15.75
N ASP A 18 -13.96 8.47 16.13
CA ASP A 18 -13.36 7.15 16.20
C ASP A 18 -13.15 6.55 14.81
N LEU A 19 -14.06 6.84 13.87
CA LEU A 19 -13.89 6.49 12.47
C LEU A 19 -12.68 7.19 11.84
N ALA A 20 -12.45 8.47 12.17
CA ALA A 20 -11.26 9.19 11.72
C ALA A 20 -9.97 8.58 12.29
N ARG A 21 -9.98 8.20 13.58
CA ARG A 21 -8.86 7.50 14.22
C ARG A 21 -8.61 6.13 13.60
N PHE A 22 -9.68 5.38 13.30
CA PHE A 22 -9.61 4.09 12.64
C PHE A 22 -8.98 4.21 11.25
N ARG A 23 -9.43 5.17 10.43
CA ARG A 23 -8.87 5.40 9.09
C ARG A 23 -7.37 5.68 9.14
N LYS A 24 -6.94 6.59 10.02
CA LYS A 24 -5.51 6.92 10.19
C LYS A 24 -4.69 5.67 10.55
N TRP A 25 -5.17 4.88 11.50
CA TRP A 25 -4.49 3.64 11.89
C TRP A 25 -4.48 2.61 10.75
N PHE A 26 -5.58 2.48 10.01
CA PHE A 26 -5.72 1.51 8.93
C PHE A 26 -4.80 1.85 7.75
N GLU A 27 -4.63 3.13 7.42
CA GLU A 27 -3.64 3.59 6.43
C GLU A 27 -2.22 3.17 6.82
N GLU A 28 -1.82 3.36 8.09
CA GLU A 28 -0.49 2.92 8.57
C GLU A 28 -0.35 1.39 8.59
N PHE A 29 -1.43 0.67 8.90
CA PHE A 29 -1.46 -0.79 8.90
C PHE A 29 -1.30 -1.35 7.49
N ASP A 30 -2.08 -0.84 6.53
CA ASP A 30 -2.03 -1.27 5.13
C ASP A 30 -0.70 -0.91 4.49
N ALA A 31 -0.15 0.29 4.77
CA ALA A 31 1.19 0.69 4.35
C ALA A 31 2.26 -0.32 4.81
N LYS A 32 2.20 -0.78 6.07
CA LYS A 32 3.15 -1.79 6.59
C LYS A 32 3.00 -3.15 5.90
N ILE A 33 1.78 -3.53 5.50
CA ILE A 33 1.56 -4.76 4.72
C ILE A 33 2.16 -4.60 3.34
N TRP A 34 1.92 -3.45 2.70
CA TRP A 34 2.47 -3.12 1.40
C TRP A 34 3.99 -3.12 1.42
N ASP A 35 4.63 -2.50 2.41
CA ASP A 35 6.09 -2.49 2.56
C ASP A 35 6.67 -3.90 2.60
N ARG A 36 6.06 -4.79 3.40
CA ARG A 36 6.50 -6.19 3.49
C ARG A 36 6.35 -6.93 2.18
N GLN A 37 5.25 -6.73 1.47
CA GLN A 37 5.00 -7.36 0.18
C GLN A 37 5.96 -6.82 -0.89
N PHE A 38 6.19 -5.51 -0.90
CA PHE A 38 7.14 -4.85 -1.79
C PHE A 38 8.55 -5.37 -1.57
N GLU A 39 9.02 -5.41 -0.32
CA GLU A 39 10.34 -5.95 0.02
C GLU A 39 10.51 -7.39 -0.44
N LYS A 40 9.49 -8.24 -0.21
CA LYS A 40 9.52 -9.64 -0.65
C LYS A 40 9.61 -9.72 -2.17
N ASP A 41 8.82 -8.95 -2.89
CA ASP A 41 8.80 -8.94 -4.35
C ASP A 41 10.13 -8.41 -4.91
N ALA A 42 10.70 -7.36 -4.31
CA ALA A 42 12.03 -6.84 -4.63
C ALA A 42 13.12 -7.90 -4.42
N LYS A 43 13.14 -8.56 -3.25
CA LYS A 43 14.13 -9.62 -2.94
C LYS A 43 13.99 -10.84 -3.84
N SER A 44 12.78 -11.12 -4.34
CA SER A 44 12.52 -12.22 -5.28
C SER A 44 12.92 -11.93 -6.73
N GLY A 45 13.33 -10.71 -7.05
CA GLY A 45 13.64 -10.27 -8.42
C GLY A 45 12.42 -9.99 -9.30
N LYS A 46 11.20 -10.10 -8.76
CA LYS A 46 9.95 -9.87 -9.50
C LYS A 46 9.86 -8.45 -10.08
N LEU A 47 10.49 -7.48 -9.41
CA LEU A 47 10.49 -6.07 -9.80
C LEU A 47 11.67 -5.70 -10.72
N ASP A 48 12.60 -6.61 -11.00
CA ASP A 48 13.85 -6.31 -11.71
C ASP A 48 13.60 -5.77 -13.12
N LYS A 49 12.61 -6.31 -13.84
CA LYS A 49 12.25 -5.82 -15.18
C LYS A 49 11.80 -4.37 -15.14
N LEU A 50 11.03 -3.98 -14.12
CA LEU A 50 10.55 -2.61 -13.95
C LEU A 50 11.71 -1.69 -13.55
N ALA A 51 12.57 -2.14 -12.64
CA ALA A 51 13.75 -1.40 -12.20
C ALA A 51 14.71 -1.14 -13.38
N ASN A 52 15.04 -2.17 -14.16
CA ASN A 52 15.93 -2.05 -15.32
C ASN A 52 15.38 -1.09 -16.37
N ARG A 53 14.07 -1.13 -16.63
CA ARG A 53 13.42 -0.18 -17.53
C ARG A 53 13.50 1.25 -17.01
N ALA A 54 13.18 1.47 -15.74
CA ALA A 54 13.24 2.79 -15.13
C ALA A 54 14.66 3.39 -15.19
N ILE A 55 15.69 2.56 -14.94
CA ILE A 55 17.09 2.96 -15.07
C ILE A 55 17.44 3.32 -16.52
N ALA A 56 16.98 2.54 -17.50
CA ALA A 56 17.21 2.82 -18.91
C ALA A 56 16.53 4.12 -19.37
N ASP A 57 15.27 4.34 -18.97
CA ASP A 57 14.53 5.55 -19.29
C ASP A 57 15.16 6.78 -18.63
N PHE A 58 15.62 6.68 -17.38
CA PHE A 58 16.35 7.75 -16.71
C PHE A 58 17.65 8.11 -17.45
N ARG A 59 18.44 7.11 -17.84
CA ARG A 59 19.67 7.31 -18.64
C ARG A 59 19.39 7.91 -20.02
N ALA A 60 18.22 7.63 -20.59
CA ALA A 60 17.76 8.21 -21.85
C ALA A 60 17.14 9.60 -21.70
N GLY A 61 17.14 10.20 -20.51
CA GLY A 61 16.52 11.50 -20.24
C GLY A 61 14.99 11.48 -20.29
N LYS A 62 14.36 10.30 -20.27
CA LYS A 62 12.90 10.11 -20.32
C LYS A 62 12.32 10.14 -18.91
N PHE A 63 12.47 11.26 -18.23
CA PHE A 63 11.85 11.49 -16.92
C PHE A 63 11.31 12.91 -16.82
N LYS A 64 10.41 13.14 -15.86
CA LYS A 64 9.90 14.45 -15.52
C LYS A 64 10.25 14.74 -14.07
N GLN A 65 10.71 15.96 -13.80
CA GLN A 65 10.91 16.42 -12.42
C GLN A 65 9.56 16.53 -11.71
N LEU A 66 9.54 16.13 -10.44
CA LEU A 66 8.37 16.19 -9.57
C LEU A 66 8.00 17.63 -9.23
#